data_AF-A0A1F3BUM0-F1
#
_entry.id   AF-A0A1F3BUM0-F1
#
_cell.length_a   1.000
_cell.length_b   1.000
_cell.length_c   1.000
_cell.angle_alpha   90.00
_cell.angle_beta   90.00
_cell.angle_gamma   90.00
#
_symmetry.space_group_name_H-M   'P 1'
#
loop_
_entity.id
_entity.type
_entity.pdbx_description
1 polymer ?
#
loop_
_entity_poly.entity_id
_entity_poly.type
_entity_poly.pdbx_seq_one_letter_code
_entity_poly.pdbx_strand_id
1 'polypeptide(L)' 'MREHGYDPEQTLHCIGERAAEIIHIGQAVLGLGGTIEYFRDTVFNYPTLAEAYKVAALAGLNRL' A
#
# COMPACT_ATOMS: atom_id res chain seq x y z
N MET A 1 3.67 21.91 -1.70
CA MET A 1 3.62 20.58 -1.08
C MET A 1 2.44 20.45 -0.11
N ARG A 2 1.20 20.58 -0.59
CA ARG A 2 -0.01 19.89 -0.10
C ARG A 2 -1.06 20.04 -1.19
N GLU A 3 -1.41 18.96 -1.86
CA GLU A 3 -2.69 18.89 -2.60
C GLU A 3 -3.45 17.58 -2.33
N HIS A 4 -2.81 16.54 -1.79
CA HIS A 4 -3.49 15.42 -1.14
C HIS A 4 -3.06 15.35 0.32
N GLY A 5 -3.92 15.87 1.19
CA GLY A 5 -3.70 15.84 2.64
C GLY A 5 -3.84 14.41 3.14
N TYR A 6 -3.02 14.07 4.14
CA TYR A 6 -3.25 12.92 5.01
C TYR A 6 -4.74 12.81 5.33
N ASP A 7 -5.36 11.73 4.86
CA ASP A 7 -6.74 11.40 5.15
C ASP A 7 -6.75 10.45 6.36
N PRO A 8 -7.23 10.90 7.54
CA PRO A 8 -7.25 10.08 8.74
C PRO A 8 -8.17 8.87 8.64
N GLU A 9 -9.04 8.77 7.63
CA GLU A 9 -9.91 7.62 7.41
C GLU A 9 -9.25 6.50 6.60
N GLN A 10 -8.06 6.74 6.03
CA GLN A 10 -7.33 5.72 5.30
C GLN A 10 -6.83 4.62 6.24
N THR A 11 -7.24 3.38 5.96
CA THR A 11 -6.84 2.19 6.72
C THR A 11 -6.26 1.14 5.79
N LEU A 12 -5.35 0.34 6.33
CA LEU A 12 -4.70 -0.74 5.59
C LEU A 12 -4.66 -2.00 6.45
N HIS A 13 -5.22 -3.09 5.91
CA HIS A 13 -5.27 -4.38 6.58
C HIS A 13 -4.46 -5.41 5.79
N CYS A 14 -3.70 -6.23 6.50
CA CYS A 14 -2.95 -7.35 5.93
C CYS A 14 -3.25 -8.61 6.75
N ILE A 15 -3.61 -9.71 6.08
CA ILE A 15 -3.96 -10.98 6.70
C ILE A 15 -3.16 -12.09 6.03
N GLY A 16 -2.49 -12.91 6.82
CA GLY A 16 -1.68 -14.04 6.37
C GLY A 16 -0.58 -14.39 7.38
N GLU A 17 0.02 -15.57 7.22
CA GLU A 17 1.05 -16.11 8.14
C GLU A 17 2.22 -15.14 8.40
N ARG A 18 2.60 -14.38 7.37
CA ARG A 18 3.71 -13.42 7.40
C ARG A 18 3.26 -11.98 7.20
N ALA A 19 2.02 -11.64 7.59
CA ALA A 19 1.49 -10.27 7.44
C ALA A 19 2.34 -9.21 8.16
N ALA A 20 2.88 -9.54 9.34
CA ALA A 20 3.76 -8.65 10.10
C ALA A 20 5.02 -8.24 9.32
N GLU A 21 5.49 -9.08 8.40
CA GLU A 21 6.68 -8.83 7.58
C GLU A 21 6.48 -7.74 6.53
N ILE A 22 5.23 -7.38 6.21
CA ILE A 22 4.93 -6.42 5.13
C ILE A 22 3.97 -5.30 5.55
N ILE A 23 3.22 -5.43 6.64
CA ILE A 23 2.25 -4.42 7.09
C ILE A 23 2.88 -3.04 7.31
N HIS A 24 4.13 -3.02 7.78
CA HIS A 24 4.86 -1.79 8.07
C HIS A 24 5.11 -0.94 6.81
N ILE A 25 5.20 -1.55 5.61
CA ILE A 25 5.32 -0.84 4.33
C ILE A 25 4.08 0.02 4.11
N GLY A 26 2.89 -0.58 4.27
CA GLY A 26 1.62 0.13 4.12
C GLY A 26 1.43 1.24 5.16
N GLN A 27 1.78 0.95 6.43
CA GLN A 27 1.73 1.95 7.51
C GLN A 27 2.66 3.13 7.26
N ALA A 28 3.87 2.89 6.72
CA ALA A 28 4.81 3.96 6.38
C ALA A 28 4.27 4.85 5.26
N VAL A 29 3.66 4.26 4.21
CA VAL A 29 3.06 5.01 3.10
C VAL A 29 1.93 5.90 3.61
N LEU A 30 1.00 5.37 4.41
CA LEU A 30 -0.09 6.15 4.99
C LEU A 30 0.42 7.25 5.93
N GLY A 31 1.39 6.93 6.79
CA GLY A 31 1.99 7.89 7.72
C GLY A 31 2.72 9.05 7.03
N LEU A 32 3.20 8.84 5.80
CA LEU A 32 3.83 9.85 4.95
C LEU A 32 2.84 10.54 4.00
N GLY A 33 1.55 10.24 4.07
CA GLY A 33 0.51 10.80 3.20
C GLY A 33 0.57 10.29 1.76
N GLY A 34 1.16 9.11 1.54
CA GLY A 34 1.14 8.43 0.26
C GLY A 34 -0.22 7.80 -0.03
N THR A 35 -0.49 7.57 -1.32
CA THR A 35 -1.77 7.10 -1.83
C THR A 35 -1.65 5.71 -2.46
N ILE A 36 -2.77 5.13 -2.91
CA ILE A 36 -2.78 3.81 -3.56
C ILE A 36 -1.89 3.74 -4.81
N GLU A 37 -1.70 4.86 -5.51
CA GLU A 37 -0.82 5.00 -6.67
C GLU A 37 0.64 4.65 -6.32
N TYR A 38 1.08 4.92 -5.10
CA TYR A 38 2.42 4.54 -4.64
C TYR A 38 2.64 3.04 -4.82
N PHE A 39 1.68 2.20 -4.42
CA PHE A 39 1.82 0.75 -4.52
C PHE A 39 1.72 0.24 -5.96
N ARG A 40 0.95 0.91 -6.81
CA ARG A 40 0.89 0.61 -8.26
C ARG A 40 2.23 0.87 -8.94
N ASP A 41 2.85 2.00 -8.64
CA ASP A 41 4.02 2.48 -9.36
C ASP A 41 5.35 1.97 -8.76
N THR A 42 5.37 1.65 -7.47
CA THR A 42 6.56 1.13 -6.78
C THR A 42 7.05 -0.18 -7.38
N VAL A 43 8.35 -0.32 -7.59
CA VAL A 43 8.97 -1.60 -7.92
C VAL A 43 9.25 -2.35 -6.62
N PHE A 44 8.53 -3.43 -6.39
CA PHE A 44 8.79 -4.33 -5.26
C PHE A 44 9.82 -5.39 -5.67
N ASN A 45 10.61 -5.84 -4.70
CA ASN A 45 11.52 -6.96 -4.90
C ASN A 45 10.76 -8.24 -5.24
N TYR A 46 11.31 -9.06 -6.12
CA TYR A 46 10.73 -10.33 -6.56
C TYR A 46 11.71 -11.49 -6.35
N PRO A 47 11.28 -12.66 -5.82
CA PRO A 47 9.95 -12.96 -5.26
C PRO A 47 9.82 -12.52 -3.79
N THR A 48 8.81 -11.71 -3.45
CA THR A 48 8.50 -11.34 -2.05
C THR A 48 7.01 -11.12 -1.81
N LEU A 49 6.57 -11.21 -0.55
CA LEU A 49 5.19 -10.92 -0.16
C LEU A 49 4.79 -9.46 -0.39
N ALA A 50 5.75 -8.54 -0.48
CA ALA A 50 5.47 -7.12 -0.71
C ALA A 50 4.83 -6.86 -2.09
N GLU A 51 4.99 -7.77 -3.05
CA GLU A 51 4.28 -7.73 -4.33
C GLU A 51 2.75 -7.71 -4.17
N ALA A 52 2.22 -8.27 -3.06
CA ALA A 52 0.79 -8.25 -2.76
C ALA A 52 0.22 -6.82 -2.74
N TYR A 53 1.01 -5.81 -2.36
CA TYR A 53 0.59 -4.41 -2.43
C TYR A 53 0.33 -3.95 -3.86
N LYS A 54 1.19 -4.34 -4.81
CA LYS A 54 1.01 -4.00 -6.22
C LYS A 54 -0.24 -4.68 -6.78
N VAL A 55 -0.43 -5.96 -6.49
CA VAL A 55 -1.63 -6.70 -6.91
C VAL A 55 -2.89 -6.08 -6.32
N ALA A 56 -2.90 -5.76 -5.02
CA ALA A 56 -4.02 -5.13 -4.35
C ALA A 56 -4.33 -3.72 -4.91
N ALA A 57 -3.31 -2.91 -5.17
CA ALA A 57 -3.47 -1.57 -5.73
C ALA A 57 -4.05 -1.59 -7.15
N LEU A 58 -3.53 -2.48 -8.01
CA LEU A 58 -4.08 -2.69 -9.35
C LEU A 58 -5.54 -3.17 -9.28
N ALA A 59 -5.85 -4.11 -8.39
CA ALA A 59 -7.21 -4.61 -8.21
C ALA A 59 -8.17 -3.52 -7.68
N GLY A 60 -7.71 -2.66 -6.76
CA GLY A 60 -8.51 -1.56 -6.21
C GLY A 60 -8.77 -0.46 -7.24
N LEU A 61 -7.74 -0.04 -7.98
CA LEU A 61 -7.86 0.98 -9.01
C LEU A 61 -8.71 0.54 -10.22
N ASN A 62 -8.69 -0.74 -10.56
CA ASN A 62 -9.51 -1.28 -11.66
C ASN A 62 -10.98 -1.54 -11.28
N ARG A 63 -11.37 -1.35 -10.01
CA ARG A 63 -12.73 -1.56 -9.51
C ARG A 63 -13.54 -0.27 -9.34
N LEU A 64 -12.95 0.88 -9.64
CA LEU A 64 -13.60 2.20 -9.65
C LEU A 64 -13.83 2.68 -11.07
#